data_AF-A0A3B0S352-F1
#
_entry.id   AF-A0A3B0S352-F1
#
_cell.length_a   1.000
_cell.length_b   1.000
_cell.length_c   1.000
_cell.angle_alpha   90.00
_cell.angle_beta   90.00
_cell.angle_gamma   90.00
#
_symmetry.space_group_name_H-M   'P 1'
#
loop_
_entity.id
_entity.type
_entity.pdbx_description
1 polymer ?
#
loop_
_entity_poly.entity_id
_entity_poly.type
_entity_poly.pdbx_seq_one_letter_code
_entity_poly.pdbx_strand_id
1 'polypeptide(L)'
;TMIFQKLGISVYDVLEAAATKWNFLNFTPGLVGGHCIGVDPFYLAERARQINHDPRIILAGRAINDSMADFIAERVCAQLSGEGKILVLGLTFKENCPDLRNTKVTDLIQGLRRRGFTVDVHDAAADPLEAKKFYNIDLVPSLDDLKDHDYAAVMGVVSHDAYKSITGDDLERLLEPGGLIADVKAMWRDLDKPDHLRKWQL
;
A
#
# COMPACT_ATOMS: atom_id res chain seq x y z
N THR A 1 5.83 9.67 -8.29
CA THR A 1 5.23 8.33 -8.41
C THR A 1 4.32 8.20 -9.61
N MET A 2 3.10 8.76 -9.60
CA MET A 2 2.12 8.54 -10.69
C MET A 2 2.63 8.90 -12.09
N ILE A 3 3.44 9.96 -12.22
CA ILE A 3 4.07 10.35 -13.49
C ILE A 3 5.11 9.29 -13.92
N PHE A 4 6.01 8.90 -13.01
CA PHE A 4 7.06 7.92 -13.29
C PHE A 4 6.49 6.54 -13.66
N GLN A 5 5.38 6.12 -13.04
CA GLN A 5 4.63 4.92 -13.42
C GLN A 5 4.17 4.95 -14.89
N LYS A 6 3.75 6.11 -15.41
CA LYS A 6 3.38 6.25 -16.84
C LYS A 6 4.60 6.24 -17.77
N LEU A 7 5.78 6.60 -17.25
CA LEU A 7 7.03 6.65 -18.00
C LEU A 7 7.82 5.35 -17.93
N GLY A 8 7.42 4.38 -17.10
CA GLY A 8 8.19 3.16 -16.85
C GLY A 8 9.49 3.43 -16.07
N ILE A 9 9.51 4.47 -15.22
CA ILE A 9 10.67 4.86 -14.41
C ILE A 9 10.40 4.51 -12.95
N SER A 10 11.38 3.93 -12.25
CA SER A 10 11.28 3.72 -10.81
C SER A 10 11.39 5.05 -10.06
N VAL A 11 10.39 5.35 -9.22
CA VAL A 11 10.45 6.53 -8.35
C VAL A 11 11.58 6.44 -7.33
N TYR A 12 11.95 5.23 -6.91
CA TYR A 12 13.01 5.03 -5.92
C TYR A 12 14.39 5.34 -6.51
N ASP A 13 14.65 5.01 -7.78
CA ASP A 13 15.89 5.42 -8.48
C ASP A 13 15.99 6.94 -8.55
N VAL A 14 14.86 7.61 -8.82
CA VAL A 14 14.79 9.08 -8.84
C VAL A 14 15.05 9.66 -7.46
N LEU A 15 14.51 9.05 -6.40
CA LEU A 15 14.72 9.49 -5.02
C LEU A 15 16.18 9.29 -4.59
N GLU A 16 16.81 8.16 -4.92
CA GLU A 16 18.23 7.90 -4.66
C GLU A 16 19.13 8.95 -5.34
N ALA A 17 18.86 9.25 -6.61
CA ALA A 17 19.59 10.30 -7.32
C ALA A 17 19.35 11.69 -6.71
N ALA A 18 18.12 12.00 -6.29
CA ALA A 18 17.78 13.28 -5.67
C ALA A 18 18.42 13.44 -4.28
N ALA A 19 18.56 12.35 -3.52
CA ALA A 19 19.16 12.33 -2.19
C ALA A 19 20.66 12.70 -2.17
N THR A 20 21.30 12.75 -3.33
CA THR A 20 22.68 13.30 -3.47
C THR A 20 22.76 14.81 -3.21
N LYS A 21 21.63 15.53 -3.21
CA LYS A 21 21.58 16.97 -2.98
C LYS A 21 21.48 17.29 -1.50
N TRP A 22 22.28 18.26 -1.05
CA TRP A 22 22.40 18.65 0.36
C TRP A 22 21.10 19.11 1.04
N ASN A 23 20.09 19.54 0.26
CA ASN A 23 18.83 20.09 0.74
C ASN A 23 17.62 19.18 0.45
N PHE A 24 17.83 17.89 0.16
CA PHE A 24 16.73 16.99 -0.18
C PHE A 24 16.11 16.34 1.07
N LEU A 25 14.78 16.40 1.17
CA LEU A 25 14.00 15.67 2.18
C LEU A 25 13.38 14.43 1.54
N ASN A 26 13.79 13.25 2.01
CA ASN A 26 13.50 11.97 1.34
C ASN A 26 12.16 11.36 1.76
N PHE A 27 11.05 11.94 1.29
CA PHE A 27 9.73 11.35 1.46
C PHE A 27 9.48 10.23 0.45
N THR A 28 9.17 9.03 0.94
CA THR A 28 8.86 7.87 0.09
C THR A 28 7.37 7.77 -0.24
N PRO A 29 7.00 7.21 -1.41
CA PRO A 29 5.61 6.93 -1.76
C PRO A 29 4.92 5.97 -0.77
N GLY A 30 3.59 6.02 -0.74
CA GLY A 30 2.76 5.12 0.06
C GLY A 30 1.37 5.68 0.29
N LEU A 31 0.66 5.08 1.23
CA LEU A 31 -0.64 5.54 1.69
C LEU A 31 -0.48 6.47 2.89
N VAL A 32 -1.17 7.61 2.87
CA VAL A 32 -1.08 8.62 3.93
C VAL A 32 -2.27 8.51 4.88
N GLY A 33 -2.12 7.66 5.89
CA GLY A 33 -3.11 7.48 6.96
C GLY A 33 -2.80 8.27 8.25
N GLY A 34 -3.44 7.86 9.34
CA GLY A 34 -3.30 8.50 10.65
C GLY A 34 -4.01 9.84 10.75
N HIS A 35 -4.04 10.41 11.94
CA HIS A 35 -4.77 11.66 12.18
C HIS A 35 -4.02 12.89 11.69
N CYS A 36 -2.75 13.07 12.09
CA CYS A 36 -2.07 14.35 11.93
C CYS A 36 -1.92 14.75 10.45
N ILE A 37 -1.34 13.88 9.62
CA ILE A 37 -1.14 14.19 8.20
C ILE A 37 -2.45 14.06 7.41
N GLY A 38 -3.32 13.14 7.82
CA GLY A 38 -4.62 12.87 7.22
C GLY A 38 -5.63 14.02 7.35
N VAL A 39 -5.65 14.68 8.51
CA VAL A 39 -6.75 15.56 8.95
C VAL A 39 -6.30 17.00 9.22
N ASP A 40 -5.17 17.22 9.91
CA ASP A 40 -4.73 18.56 10.29
C ASP A 40 -4.61 19.56 9.13
N PRO A 41 -4.17 19.16 7.92
CA PRO A 41 -4.13 20.06 6.78
C PRO A 41 -5.51 20.64 6.42
N PHE A 42 -6.61 19.91 6.66
CA PHE A 42 -7.96 20.43 6.43
C PHE A 42 -8.35 21.50 7.45
N TYR A 43 -7.95 21.37 8.72
CA TYR A 43 -8.19 22.42 9.72
C TYR A 43 -7.46 23.71 9.36
N LEU A 44 -6.21 23.61 8.92
CA LEU A 44 -5.44 24.78 8.48
C LEU A 44 -6.02 25.38 7.19
N ALA A 45 -6.43 24.55 6.24
CA ALA A 45 -7.06 25.02 5.01
C ALA A 45 -8.38 25.75 5.29
N GLU A 46 -9.20 25.23 6.20
CA GLU A 46 -10.44 25.90 6.62
C GLU A 46 -10.15 27.22 7.32
N ARG A 47 -9.16 27.25 8.22
CA ARG A 47 -8.75 28.50 8.86
C ARG A 47 -8.22 29.54 7.86
N ALA A 48 -7.50 29.10 6.84
CA ALA A 48 -7.02 29.96 5.75
C ALA A 48 -8.19 30.58 4.98
N ARG A 49 -9.21 29.79 4.64
CA ARG A 49 -10.41 30.30 3.94
C ARG A 49 -11.16 31.35 4.76
N GLN A 50 -11.26 31.19 6.08
CA GLN A 50 -11.89 32.16 6.97
C GLN A 50 -11.21 33.53 6.98
N ILE A 51 -9.92 33.60 6.64
CA ILE A 51 -9.17 34.86 6.49
C ILE A 51 -9.01 35.28 5.02
N ASN A 52 -9.87 34.75 4.13
CA ASN A 52 -9.84 34.98 2.68
C ASN A 52 -8.51 34.60 2.00
N HIS A 53 -7.77 33.63 2.55
CA HIS A 53 -6.58 33.05 1.93
C HIS A 53 -6.93 31.73 1.25
N ASP A 54 -6.43 31.50 0.04
CA ASP A 54 -6.71 30.30 -0.75
C ASP A 54 -5.60 29.23 -0.58
N PRO A 55 -5.86 28.14 0.18
CA PRO A 55 -4.86 27.13 0.55
C PRO A 55 -4.63 26.08 -0.55
N ARG A 56 -4.43 26.49 -1.80
CA ARG A 56 -4.37 25.60 -2.99
C ARG A 56 -3.38 24.46 -2.85
N ILE A 57 -2.17 24.75 -2.35
CA ILE A 57 -1.11 23.74 -2.22
C ILE A 57 -1.51 22.64 -1.23
N ILE A 58 -2.10 23.03 -0.10
CA ILE A 58 -2.56 22.10 0.94
C ILE A 58 -3.63 21.17 0.37
N LEU A 59 -4.65 21.75 -0.29
CA LEU A 59 -5.77 21.00 -0.83
C LEU A 59 -5.35 20.10 -2.01
N ALA A 60 -4.45 20.56 -2.87
CA ALA A 60 -3.89 19.76 -3.96
C ALA A 60 -3.11 18.54 -3.42
N GLY A 61 -2.28 18.75 -2.39
CA GLY A 61 -1.56 17.66 -1.73
C GLY A 61 -2.51 16.63 -1.11
N ARG A 62 -3.58 17.09 -0.44
CA ARG A 62 -4.61 16.19 0.11
C ARG A 62 -5.35 15.41 -0.98
N ALA A 63 -5.79 16.08 -2.03
CA ALA A 63 -6.49 15.42 -3.13
C ALA A 63 -5.63 14.31 -3.77
N ILE A 64 -4.32 14.55 -3.96
CA ILE A 64 -3.41 13.51 -4.44
C ILE A 64 -3.33 12.35 -3.45
N ASN A 65 -3.07 12.63 -2.16
CA ASN A 65 -2.95 11.60 -1.12
C ASN A 65 -4.22 10.75 -0.99
N ASP A 66 -5.40 11.37 -1.05
CA ASP A 66 -6.70 10.68 -0.93
C ASP A 66 -7.00 9.81 -2.17
N SER A 67 -6.43 10.14 -3.34
CA SER A 67 -6.58 9.35 -4.57
C SER A 67 -5.64 8.14 -4.67
N MET A 68 -4.60 8.07 -3.83
CA MET A 68 -3.55 7.06 -3.97
C MET A 68 -4.04 5.63 -3.80
N ALA A 69 -5.00 5.39 -2.90
CA ALA A 69 -5.54 4.05 -2.67
C ALA A 69 -6.23 3.48 -3.90
N ASP A 70 -7.08 4.28 -4.58
CA ASP A 70 -7.75 3.83 -5.80
C ASP A 70 -6.79 3.72 -6.98
N PHE A 71 -5.80 4.63 -7.08
CA PHE A 71 -4.73 4.52 -8.08
C PHE A 71 -3.93 3.22 -7.95
N ILE A 72 -3.54 2.83 -6.72
CA ILE A 72 -2.83 1.57 -6.48
C ILE A 72 -3.72 0.38 -6.84
N ALA A 73 -4.99 0.38 -6.41
CA ALA A 73 -5.94 -0.67 -6.75
C ALA A 73 -6.10 -0.82 -8.27
N GLU A 74 -6.26 0.29 -9.00
CA GLU A 74 -6.35 0.30 -10.46
C GLU A 74 -5.11 -0.32 -11.11
N ARG A 75 -3.91 0.10 -10.69
CA ARG A 75 -2.65 -0.37 -11.28
C ARG A 75 -2.41 -1.85 -11.06
N VAL A 76 -2.71 -2.34 -9.85
CA VAL A 76 -2.58 -3.75 -9.50
C VAL A 76 -3.62 -4.58 -10.27
N CYS A 77 -4.90 -4.20 -10.22
CA CYS A 77 -5.94 -4.94 -10.94
C CYS A 77 -5.74 -4.95 -12.46
N ALA A 78 -5.19 -3.88 -13.05
CA ALA A 78 -4.89 -3.84 -14.49
C ALA A 78 -3.80 -4.86 -14.92
N GLN A 79 -3.02 -5.37 -13.97
CA GLN A 79 -2.02 -6.42 -14.20
C GLN A 79 -2.64 -7.83 -14.04
N LEU A 80 -3.83 -7.95 -13.48
CA LEU A 80 -4.47 -9.23 -13.20
C LEU A 80 -5.53 -9.52 -14.25
N SER A 81 -5.72 -10.80 -14.57
CA SER A 81 -6.76 -11.25 -15.49
C SER A 81 -7.98 -11.75 -14.71
N GLY A 82 -9.12 -11.09 -14.87
CA GLY A 82 -10.40 -11.57 -14.34
C GLY A 82 -10.58 -11.38 -12.83
N GLU A 83 -11.28 -12.34 -12.22
CA GLU A 83 -11.54 -12.41 -10.78
C GLU A 83 -10.51 -13.31 -10.09
N GLY A 84 -10.29 -13.12 -8.79
CA GLY A 84 -9.36 -13.93 -8.01
C GLY A 84 -9.22 -13.45 -6.58
N LYS A 85 -8.29 -14.05 -5.83
CA LYS A 85 -7.96 -13.64 -4.46
C LYS A 85 -6.69 -12.79 -4.44
N ILE A 86 -6.70 -11.75 -3.61
CA ILE A 86 -5.54 -10.92 -3.32
C ILE A 86 -5.26 -10.98 -1.82
N LEU A 87 -4.02 -11.30 -1.46
CA LEU A 87 -3.55 -11.20 -0.08
C LEU A 87 -2.93 -9.82 0.14
N VAL A 88 -3.45 -9.07 1.10
CA VAL A 88 -2.90 -7.78 1.53
C VAL A 88 -2.10 -7.96 2.81
N LEU A 89 -0.81 -7.67 2.76
CA LEU A 89 0.10 -7.67 3.90
C LEU A 89 0.23 -6.26 4.48
N GLY A 90 -0.31 -6.08 5.67
CA GLY A 90 -0.39 -4.83 6.40
C GLY A 90 -1.77 -4.17 6.29
N LEU A 91 -2.28 -3.71 7.42
CA LEU A 91 -3.53 -2.99 7.64
C LEU A 91 -3.31 -1.71 8.47
N THR A 92 -2.33 -1.71 9.38
CA THR A 92 -1.97 -0.54 10.19
C THR A 92 -1.60 0.66 9.33
N PHE A 93 -1.73 1.88 9.87
CA PHE A 93 -1.37 3.06 9.08
C PHE A 93 0.14 3.32 9.03
N LYS A 94 0.91 2.65 9.91
CA LYS A 94 2.35 2.82 10.07
C LYS A 94 3.01 1.48 10.39
N GLU A 95 4.17 1.25 9.79
CA GLU A 95 5.03 0.10 10.10
C GLU A 95 5.35 -0.04 11.59
N ASN A 96 5.51 -1.30 12.00
CA ASN A 96 5.97 -1.71 13.33
C ASN A 96 5.17 -1.09 14.50
N CYS A 97 3.88 -0.82 14.28
CA CYS A 97 2.97 -0.23 15.24
C CYS A 97 1.57 -0.84 15.08
N PRO A 98 0.84 -1.17 16.16
CA PRO A 98 -0.49 -1.79 16.08
C PRO A 98 -1.61 -0.82 15.68
N ASP A 99 -1.30 0.45 15.42
CA ASP A 99 -2.31 1.49 15.29
C ASP A 99 -3.07 1.41 13.96
N LEU A 100 -4.36 1.11 14.09
CA LEU A 100 -5.29 0.96 12.98
C LEU A 100 -6.04 2.27 12.63
N ARG A 101 -5.94 3.30 13.47
CA ARG A 101 -6.78 4.50 13.34
C ARG A 101 -6.50 5.25 12.04
N ASN A 102 -7.57 5.52 11.28
CA ASN A 102 -7.51 6.24 10.00
C ASN A 102 -6.51 5.62 9.02
N THR A 103 -6.34 4.29 9.04
CA THR A 103 -5.59 3.62 7.99
C THR A 103 -6.25 3.86 6.63
N LYS A 104 -5.43 4.05 5.60
CA LYS A 104 -5.86 4.19 4.21
C LYS A 104 -5.79 2.86 3.45
N VAL A 105 -5.31 1.81 4.10
CA VAL A 105 -5.33 0.45 3.53
C VAL A 105 -6.76 -0.03 3.32
N THR A 106 -7.73 0.39 4.14
CA THR A 106 -9.14 0.06 3.96
C THR A 106 -9.71 0.59 2.65
N ASP A 107 -9.29 1.79 2.23
CA ASP A 107 -9.71 2.41 0.98
C ASP A 107 -9.17 1.60 -0.22
N LEU A 108 -7.93 1.09 -0.10
CA LEU A 108 -7.32 0.18 -1.07
C LEU A 108 -8.08 -1.15 -1.13
N ILE A 109 -8.35 -1.79 0.01
CA ILE A 109 -9.11 -3.05 0.08
C ILE A 109 -10.49 -2.90 -0.58
N GLN A 110 -11.21 -1.80 -0.29
CA GLN A 110 -12.48 -1.52 -0.95
C GLN A 110 -12.32 -1.30 -2.46
N GLY A 111 -11.25 -0.61 -2.88
CA GLY A 111 -10.91 -0.41 -4.28
C GLY A 111 -10.67 -1.72 -5.04
N LEU A 112 -10.00 -2.69 -4.42
CA LEU A 112 -9.78 -4.03 -4.96
C LEU A 112 -11.10 -4.82 -5.03
N ARG A 113 -11.90 -4.80 -3.94
CA ARG A 113 -13.21 -5.48 -3.89
C ARG A 113 -14.19 -4.95 -4.93
N ARG A 114 -14.25 -3.63 -5.13
CA ARG A 114 -15.09 -3.01 -6.19
C ARG A 114 -14.72 -3.48 -7.60
N ARG A 115 -13.49 -3.97 -7.79
CA ARG A 115 -12.98 -4.49 -9.07
C ARG A 115 -13.13 -6.01 -9.20
N GLY A 116 -13.87 -6.67 -8.29
CA GLY A 116 -14.23 -8.08 -8.38
C GLY A 116 -13.30 -9.04 -7.65
N PHE A 117 -12.29 -8.54 -6.93
CA PHE A 117 -11.35 -9.40 -6.20
C PHE A 117 -11.84 -9.70 -4.78
N THR A 118 -11.65 -10.95 -4.36
CA THR A 118 -11.72 -11.30 -2.94
C THR A 118 -10.42 -10.87 -2.27
N VAL A 119 -10.49 -10.29 -1.08
CA VAL A 119 -9.33 -9.73 -0.39
C VAL A 119 -9.23 -10.31 1.00
N ASP A 120 -8.15 -11.07 1.21
CA ASP A 120 -7.70 -11.53 2.52
C ASP A 120 -6.65 -10.55 3.05
N VAL A 121 -6.61 -10.34 4.36
CA VAL A 121 -5.73 -9.36 4.99
C VAL A 121 -4.97 -10.02 6.13
N HIS A 122 -3.65 -9.87 6.15
CA HIS A 122 -2.80 -10.25 7.26
C HIS A 122 -2.06 -9.00 7.74
N ASP A 123 -1.98 -8.78 9.06
CA ASP A 123 -1.14 -7.73 9.65
C ASP A 123 -0.39 -8.30 10.87
N ALA A 124 0.93 -8.16 10.91
CA ALA A 124 1.79 -8.75 11.93
C ALA A 124 1.78 -7.99 13.27
N ALA A 125 1.28 -6.75 13.28
CA ALA A 125 1.25 -5.88 14.44
C ALA A 125 -0.17 -5.54 14.90
N ALA A 126 -1.17 -5.57 14.01
CA ALA A 126 -2.55 -5.21 14.34
C ALA A 126 -3.21 -6.19 15.32
N ASP A 127 -4.08 -5.67 16.17
CA ASP A 127 -5.00 -6.49 16.97
C ASP A 127 -6.17 -6.97 16.08
N PRO A 128 -6.40 -8.30 15.94
CA PRO A 128 -7.52 -8.84 15.17
C PRO A 128 -8.90 -8.37 15.67
N LEU A 129 -9.08 -8.19 16.99
CA LEU A 129 -10.34 -7.72 17.56
C LEU A 129 -10.61 -6.26 17.17
N GLU A 130 -9.57 -5.42 17.16
CA GLU A 130 -9.70 -4.04 16.71
C GLU A 130 -9.95 -3.95 15.21
N ALA A 131 -9.26 -4.75 14.39
CA ALA A 131 -9.49 -4.83 12.95
C ALA A 131 -10.95 -5.21 12.63
N LYS A 132 -11.48 -6.21 13.35
CA LYS A 132 -12.88 -6.62 13.22
C LYS A 132 -13.84 -5.53 13.67
N LYS A 133 -13.59 -4.92 14.83
CA LYS A 133 -14.45 -3.89 15.42
C LYS A 133 -14.50 -2.61 14.59
N PHE A 134 -13.36 -2.12 14.12
CA PHE A 134 -13.27 -0.82 13.44
C PHE A 134 -13.56 -0.91 11.94
N TYR A 135 -13.20 -2.02 11.30
CA TYR A 135 -13.24 -2.14 9.84
C TYR A 135 -14.00 -3.35 9.32
N ASN A 136 -14.53 -4.20 10.20
CA ASN A 136 -15.15 -5.48 9.84
C ASN A 136 -14.23 -6.34 8.95
N ILE A 137 -12.93 -6.36 9.29
CA ILE A 137 -11.92 -7.17 8.61
C ILE A 137 -11.53 -8.29 9.57
N ASP A 138 -11.72 -9.53 9.14
CA ASP A 138 -11.15 -10.70 9.79
C ASP A 138 -9.71 -10.87 9.28
N LEU A 139 -8.73 -10.75 10.19
CA LEU A 139 -7.34 -10.95 9.84
C LEU A 139 -7.05 -12.44 9.67
N VAL A 140 -6.31 -12.77 8.62
CA VAL A 140 -5.62 -14.05 8.51
C VAL A 140 -4.66 -14.13 9.70
N PRO A 141 -4.70 -15.20 10.52
CA PRO A 141 -3.91 -15.30 11.75
C PRO A 141 -2.45 -15.68 11.49
N SER A 142 -2.18 -16.45 10.44
CA SER A 142 -0.85 -16.89 10.05
C SER A 142 -0.77 -17.05 8.54
N LEU A 143 0.38 -16.68 7.96
CA LEU A 143 0.67 -16.93 6.55
C LEU A 143 0.93 -18.42 6.27
N ASP A 144 1.36 -19.19 7.28
CA ASP A 144 1.68 -20.62 7.14
C ASP A 144 0.43 -21.48 6.95
N ASP A 145 -0.72 -21.03 7.46
CA ASP A 145 -1.99 -21.74 7.35
C ASP A 145 -2.71 -21.47 6.02
N LEU A 146 -2.17 -20.56 5.20
CA LEU A 146 -2.73 -20.24 3.90
C LEU A 146 -2.44 -21.37 2.91
N LYS A 147 -3.48 -21.71 2.14
CA LYS A 147 -3.39 -22.68 1.05
C LYS A 147 -2.39 -22.21 -0.02
N ASP A 148 -1.58 -23.14 -0.48
CA ASP A 148 -0.61 -22.89 -1.55
C ASP A 148 -1.31 -22.54 -2.88
N HIS A 149 -0.69 -21.63 -3.63
CA HIS A 149 -1.08 -21.20 -4.96
C HIS A 149 -2.55 -20.76 -5.06
N ASP A 150 -3.02 -20.00 -4.07
CA ASP A 150 -4.44 -19.58 -3.96
C ASP A 150 -4.65 -18.09 -4.27
N TYR A 151 -3.57 -17.32 -4.47
CA TYR A 151 -3.62 -15.88 -4.68
C TYR A 151 -3.14 -15.48 -6.07
N ALA A 152 -3.95 -14.69 -6.77
CA ALA A 152 -3.55 -14.04 -8.01
C ALA A 152 -2.50 -12.92 -7.75
N ALA A 153 -2.54 -12.32 -6.55
CA ALA A 153 -1.55 -11.35 -6.11
C ALA A 153 -1.32 -11.36 -4.60
N VAL A 154 -0.09 -11.06 -4.19
CA VAL A 154 0.29 -10.73 -2.82
C VAL A 154 0.80 -9.30 -2.80
N MET A 155 0.19 -8.47 -1.96
CA MET A 155 0.47 -7.04 -1.87
C MET A 155 1.23 -6.71 -0.58
N GLY A 156 2.44 -6.18 -0.69
CA GLY A 156 3.17 -5.58 0.41
C GLY A 156 2.76 -4.13 0.62
N VAL A 157 1.85 -3.85 1.56
CA VAL A 157 1.24 -2.52 1.73
C VAL A 157 1.84 -1.74 2.90
N VAL A 158 2.12 -2.42 4.02
CA VAL A 158 2.78 -1.81 5.18
C VAL A 158 4.10 -2.53 5.44
N SER A 159 5.20 -1.79 5.53
CA SER A 159 6.56 -2.36 5.60
C SER A 159 6.97 -2.76 7.02
N HIS A 160 6.18 -3.64 7.65
CA HIS A 160 6.60 -4.26 8.90
C HIS A 160 7.89 -5.05 8.72
N ASP A 161 8.73 -5.09 9.74
CA ASP A 161 10.00 -5.83 9.68
C ASP A 161 9.77 -7.33 9.44
N ALA A 162 8.67 -7.88 9.98
CA ALA A 162 8.24 -9.26 9.74
C ALA A 162 7.98 -9.59 8.26
N TYR A 163 7.69 -8.61 7.42
CA TYR A 163 7.47 -8.84 5.98
C TYR A 163 8.71 -8.61 5.13
N LYS A 164 9.68 -7.86 5.64
CA LYS A 164 10.96 -7.63 4.93
C LYS A 164 11.77 -8.92 4.80
N SER A 165 11.57 -9.88 5.71
CA SER A 165 12.23 -11.19 5.69
C SER A 165 11.55 -12.22 4.78
N ILE A 166 10.39 -11.92 4.19
CA ILE A 166 9.70 -12.82 3.26
C ILE A 166 10.56 -12.96 1.99
N THR A 167 10.80 -14.20 1.58
CA THR A 167 11.61 -14.57 0.42
C THR A 167 10.76 -14.72 -0.86
N GLY A 168 11.43 -14.86 -2.01
CA GLY A 168 10.76 -15.17 -3.27
C GLY A 168 10.00 -16.49 -3.22
N ASP A 169 10.57 -17.51 -2.59
CA ASP A 169 9.98 -18.84 -2.43
C ASP A 169 8.74 -18.81 -1.53
N ASP A 170 8.77 -18.01 -0.46
CA ASP A 170 7.60 -17.81 0.42
C ASP A 170 6.42 -17.19 -0.36
N LEU A 171 6.70 -16.23 -1.25
CA LEU A 171 5.69 -15.62 -2.10
C LEU A 171 5.23 -16.56 -3.23
N GLU A 172 6.14 -17.35 -3.80
CA GLU A 172 5.82 -18.36 -4.82
C GLU A 172 4.84 -19.39 -4.27
N ARG A 173 5.05 -19.85 -3.04
CA ARG A 173 4.14 -20.78 -2.37
C ARG A 173 2.71 -20.23 -2.31
N LEU A 174 2.53 -18.94 -2.05
CA LEU A 174 1.22 -18.31 -1.91
C LEU A 174 0.57 -17.97 -3.25
N LEU A 175 1.38 -17.63 -4.25
CA LEU A 175 0.93 -17.13 -5.55
C LEU A 175 0.57 -18.25 -6.51
N GLU A 176 -0.52 -18.08 -7.24
CA GLU A 176 -0.80 -18.89 -8.43
C GLU A 176 0.35 -18.78 -9.45
N PRO A 177 0.53 -19.78 -10.35
CA PRO A 177 1.50 -19.68 -11.42
C PRO A 177 1.29 -18.40 -12.26
N GLY A 178 2.31 -17.56 -12.37
CA GLY A 178 2.20 -16.27 -13.06
C GLY A 178 1.60 -15.14 -12.21
N GLY A 179 1.40 -15.39 -10.92
CA GLY A 179 0.88 -14.43 -9.94
C GLY A 179 1.76 -13.19 -9.77
N LEU A 180 1.19 -12.17 -9.13
CA LEU A 180 1.79 -10.85 -9.01
C LEU A 180 2.24 -10.53 -7.59
N ILE A 181 3.52 -10.19 -7.45
CA ILE A 181 4.05 -9.51 -6.26
C ILE A 181 3.85 -8.00 -6.46
N ALA A 182 3.01 -7.38 -5.64
CA ALA A 182 2.73 -5.95 -5.71
C ALA A 182 3.31 -5.23 -4.47
N ASP A 183 4.41 -4.53 -4.66
CA ASP A 183 5.20 -3.89 -3.60
C ASP A 183 4.95 -2.39 -3.54
N VAL A 184 4.05 -1.96 -2.65
CA VAL A 184 3.61 -0.56 -2.53
C VAL A 184 4.68 0.31 -1.85
N LYS A 185 5.48 -0.29 -0.97
CA LYS A 185 6.46 0.41 -0.11
C LYS A 185 7.92 0.15 -0.50
N ALA A 186 8.16 -0.55 -1.60
CA ALA A 186 9.48 -1.00 -2.04
C ALA A 186 10.24 -1.85 -1.01
N MET A 187 9.53 -2.57 -0.14
CA MET A 187 10.18 -3.38 0.89
C MET A 187 10.85 -4.64 0.32
N TRP A 188 10.44 -5.04 -0.88
CA TRP A 188 10.96 -6.17 -1.62
C TRP A 188 11.68 -5.71 -2.89
N ARG A 189 12.19 -4.47 -2.95
CA ARG A 189 12.86 -3.89 -4.14
C ARG A 189 13.91 -4.83 -4.74
N ASP A 190 14.77 -5.39 -3.89
CA ASP A 190 15.88 -6.27 -4.28
C ASP A 190 15.57 -7.76 -4.07
N LEU A 191 14.29 -8.11 -3.89
CA LEU A 191 13.85 -9.49 -3.72
C LEU A 191 14.21 -10.32 -4.96
N ASP A 192 15.00 -11.38 -4.75
CA ASP A 192 15.18 -12.45 -5.70
C ASP A 192 13.90 -13.28 -5.77
N LYS A 193 13.33 -13.40 -6.96
CA LYS A 193 12.04 -14.06 -7.17
C LYS A 193 12.14 -15.00 -8.37
N PRO A 194 11.37 -16.11 -8.36
CA PRO A 194 11.23 -16.96 -9.54
C PRO A 194 10.85 -16.19 -10.81
N ASP A 195 11.39 -16.60 -11.95
CA ASP A 195 11.22 -15.91 -13.24
C ASP A 195 9.75 -15.82 -13.69
N HIS A 196 8.96 -16.85 -13.38
CA HIS A 196 7.57 -16.93 -13.80
C HIS A 196 6.64 -16.02 -12.98
N LEU A 197 7.07 -15.55 -11.79
CA LEU A 197 6.31 -14.57 -11.02
C LEU A 197 6.49 -13.17 -11.59
N ARG A 198 5.42 -12.38 -11.55
CA ARG A 198 5.45 -10.97 -11.98
C ARG A 198 5.64 -10.07 -10.77
N LYS A 199 6.22 -8.89 -10.99
CA LYS A 199 6.43 -7.89 -9.94
C LYS A 199 6.01 -6.52 -10.41
N TRP A 200 5.26 -5.83 -9.57
CA TRP A 200 4.93 -4.42 -9.72
C TRP A 200 5.33 -3.67 -8.46
N GLN A 201 5.90 -2.48 -8.61
CA GLN A 201 6.28 -1.59 -7.52
C GLN A 201 5.68 -0.20 -7.78
N LEU A 202 5.23 0.47 -6.73
CA LEU A 202 4.65 1.82 -6.81
C LEU A 202 5.68 2.91 -7.15
#